data_AF-A0A2D0AP84-F1
#
_entry.id   AF-A0A2D0AP84-F1
#
_cell.length_a   1.000
_cell.length_b   1.000
_cell.length_c   1.000
_cell.angle_alpha   90.00
_cell.angle_beta   90.00
_cell.angle_gamma   90.00
#
_symmetry.space_group_name_H-M   'P 1'
#
loop_
_entity.id
_entity.type
_entity.pdbx_description
1 polymer ?
#
loop_
_entity_poly.entity_id
_entity_poly.type
_entity_poly.pdbx_seq_one_letter_code
_entity_poly.pdbx_strand_id
1 'polypeptide(L)'
;MRRCWILVAAALLGAIVLLALWQRQRAPTAPPAVAFPATATDASQRIEQRLRDDHAFRNDVLFLLAATVRDRCQPAQAGLLARMANRASLPVLASVSAVTQQEPSLDRPIYQYIQHRADATQCGQPLQMPLAGGRSMAVDIEQYARTFPDSYFDPQRSSEPRDFGGLPLQQRAGNACNSVVYSVLPLGGTDWRCSSLRANARARVRGLCEDELRRQHGGIGGELDAAVGQGMQNAVVSAIAALPEDCR
;
A
#
# COMPACT_ATOMS: atom_id res chain seq x y z
N MET A 1 16.01 -17.64 -53.73
CA MET A 1 15.07 -17.64 -52.60
C MET A 1 15.75 -17.74 -51.23
N ARG A 2 16.66 -18.70 -50.97
CA ARG A 2 17.36 -18.83 -49.65
C ARG A 2 18.09 -17.58 -49.15
N ARG A 3 18.73 -16.78 -50.02
CA ARG A 3 19.44 -15.56 -49.62
C ARG A 3 18.53 -14.43 -49.11
N CYS A 4 17.30 -14.31 -49.65
CA CYS A 4 16.33 -13.33 -49.13
C CYS A 4 15.86 -13.68 -47.71
N TRP A 5 15.64 -14.97 -47.42
CA TRP A 5 15.20 -15.40 -46.10
C TRP A 5 16.24 -15.16 -45.00
N ILE A 6 17.53 -15.29 -45.32
CA ILE A 6 18.62 -15.00 -44.39
C ILE A 6 18.68 -13.50 -44.04
N LEU A 7 18.49 -12.62 -45.03
CA LEU A 7 18.48 -11.17 -44.81
C LEU A 7 17.27 -10.72 -43.97
N VAL A 8 16.10 -11.31 -44.20
CA VAL A 8 14.88 -11.02 -43.41
C VAL A 8 15.03 -11.49 -41.97
N ALA A 9 15.60 -12.67 -41.73
CA ALA A 9 15.85 -13.18 -40.38
C ALA A 9 16.85 -12.32 -39.61
N ALA A 10 17.93 -11.88 -40.27
CA ALA A 10 18.93 -10.99 -39.65
C ALA A 10 18.33 -9.61 -39.30
N ALA A 11 17.48 -9.06 -40.16
CA ALA A 11 16.79 -7.79 -39.89
C ALA A 11 15.81 -7.89 -38.71
N LEU A 12 15.06 -9.00 -38.60
CA LEU A 12 14.16 -9.25 -37.47
C LEU A 12 14.90 -9.40 -36.14
N LEU A 13 16.01 -10.14 -36.13
CA LEU A 13 16.85 -10.26 -34.93
C LEU A 13 17.44 -8.91 -34.52
N GLY A 14 17.91 -8.10 -35.47
CA GLY A 14 18.38 -6.75 -35.21
C GLY A 14 17.30 -5.85 -34.60
N ALA A 15 16.08 -5.92 -35.12
CA ALA A 15 14.94 -5.17 -34.59
C ALA A 15 14.56 -5.59 -33.17
N ILE A 16 14.58 -6.89 -32.85
CA ILE A 16 14.30 -7.41 -31.50
C ILE A 16 15.38 -6.95 -30.51
N VAL A 17 16.65 -7.03 -30.90
CA VAL A 17 17.78 -6.58 -30.04
C VAL A 17 17.70 -5.09 -29.77
N LEU A 18 17.38 -4.28 -30.79
CA LEU A 18 17.16 -2.83 -30.64
C LEU A 18 15.97 -2.53 -29.72
N LEU A 19 14.85 -3.24 -29.88
CA LEU A 19 13.68 -3.11 -28.99
C LEU A 19 14.00 -3.47 -27.54
N ALA A 20 14.76 -4.55 -27.32
CA ALA A 20 15.19 -4.98 -25.98
C ALA A 20 16.16 -3.98 -25.33
N LEU A 21 17.11 -3.44 -26.10
CA LEU A 21 18.02 -2.39 -25.64
C LEU A 21 17.27 -1.10 -25.30
N TRP A 22 16.30 -0.74 -26.12
CA TRP A 22 15.50 0.48 -25.91
C TRP A 22 14.55 0.34 -24.71
N GLN A 23 13.98 -0.85 -24.48
CA GLN A 23 13.26 -1.16 -23.24
C GLN A 23 14.16 -1.10 -22.00
N ARG A 24 15.41 -1.59 -22.10
CA ARG A 24 16.39 -1.47 -21.01
C ARG A 24 16.80 -0.03 -20.73
N GLN A 25 16.94 0.81 -21.76
CA GLN A 25 17.26 2.23 -21.58
C GLN A 25 16.09 3.05 -21.04
N ARG A 26 14.85 2.61 -21.30
CA ARG A 26 13.64 3.17 -20.69
C ARG A 26 13.35 2.63 -19.29
N ALA A 27 14.08 1.62 -18.81
CA ALA A 27 14.04 1.30 -17.40
C ALA A 27 14.49 2.56 -16.65
N PRO A 28 13.67 3.11 -15.74
CA PRO A 28 14.07 4.27 -14.97
C PRO A 28 15.41 3.96 -14.30
N THR A 29 16.46 4.68 -14.66
CA THR A 29 17.67 4.71 -13.85
C THR A 29 17.26 5.32 -12.54
N ALA A 30 17.06 4.47 -11.53
CA ALA A 30 16.81 4.92 -10.18
C ALA A 30 17.89 5.95 -9.83
N PRO A 31 17.52 7.12 -9.25
CA PRO A 31 18.52 8.05 -8.76
C PRO A 31 19.47 7.29 -7.82
N PRO A 32 20.78 7.60 -7.83
CA PRO A 32 21.72 6.94 -6.93
C PRO A 32 21.17 7.09 -5.52
N ALA A 33 20.89 5.96 -4.86
CA ALA A 33 20.50 5.96 -3.46
C ALA A 33 21.57 6.75 -2.71
N VAL A 34 21.17 7.83 -2.03
CA VAL A 34 22.05 8.46 -1.06
C VAL A 34 22.34 7.38 -0.03
N ALA A 35 23.56 6.84 -0.03
CA ALA A 35 23.92 5.76 0.87
C ALA A 35 23.86 6.31 2.30
N PHE A 36 22.73 6.12 2.96
CA PHE A 36 22.64 6.35 4.39
C PHE A 36 23.58 5.37 5.08
N PRO A 37 24.32 5.83 6.10
CA PRO A 37 25.23 4.94 6.82
C PRO A 37 24.44 3.75 7.34
N ALA A 38 25.00 2.56 7.14
CA ALA A 38 24.40 1.33 7.65
C ALA A 38 24.14 1.48 9.16
N THR A 39 22.97 1.02 9.58
CA THR A 39 22.60 1.04 11.01
C THR A 39 23.61 0.21 11.80
N ALA A 40 24.06 0.75 12.94
CA ALA A 40 24.97 0.02 13.83
C ALA A 40 24.43 -1.38 14.15
N THR A 41 25.31 -2.39 14.22
CA THR A 41 24.92 -3.81 14.31
C THR A 41 24.01 -4.09 15.51
N ASP A 42 24.32 -3.53 16.69
CA ASP A 42 23.49 -3.67 17.91
C ASP A 42 22.08 -3.09 17.70
N ALA A 43 21.99 -1.86 17.19
CA ALA A 43 20.69 -1.23 16.90
C ALA A 43 19.89 -2.04 15.87
N SER A 44 20.54 -2.57 14.83
CA SER A 44 19.89 -3.45 13.84
C SER A 44 19.34 -4.72 14.48
N GLN A 45 20.10 -5.39 15.36
CA GLN A 45 19.65 -6.58 16.08
C GLN A 45 18.44 -6.30 16.97
N ARG A 46 18.46 -5.16 17.68
CA ARG A 46 17.33 -4.73 18.53
C ARG A 46 16.08 -4.43 17.71
N ILE A 47 16.23 -3.74 16.58
CA ILE A 47 15.12 -3.49 15.65
C ILE A 47 14.57 -4.81 15.11
N GLU A 48 15.42 -5.74 14.69
CA GLU A 48 14.98 -7.04 14.18
C GLU A 48 14.33 -7.92 15.25
N GLN A 49 14.77 -7.84 16.51
CA GLN A 49 14.08 -8.47 17.62
C GLN A 49 12.67 -7.88 17.79
N ARG A 50 12.54 -6.54 17.78
CA ARG A 50 11.24 -5.86 17.85
C ARG A 50 10.31 -6.23 16.69
N LEU A 51 10.82 -6.33 15.46
CA LEU A 51 10.04 -6.77 14.30
C LEU A 51 9.48 -8.19 14.46
N ARG A 52 10.18 -9.07 15.19
CA ARG A 52 9.73 -10.43 15.45
C ARG A 52 8.67 -10.47 16.54
N ASP A 53 8.84 -9.68 17.58
CA ASP A 53 8.04 -9.73 18.80
C ASP A 53 6.77 -8.86 18.73
N ASP A 54 6.84 -7.72 18.04
CA ASP A 54 5.75 -6.74 17.93
C ASP A 54 5.20 -6.68 16.51
N HIS A 55 3.98 -7.20 16.34
CA HIS A 55 3.28 -7.22 15.06
C HIS A 55 2.92 -5.80 14.57
N ALA A 56 2.55 -4.89 15.46
CA ALA A 56 2.13 -3.54 15.08
C ALA A 56 3.35 -2.71 14.65
N PHE A 57 4.46 -2.82 15.37
CA PHE A 57 5.75 -2.26 14.94
C PHE A 57 6.20 -2.83 13.59
N ARG A 58 6.05 -4.15 13.38
CA ARG A 58 6.36 -4.78 12.09
C ARG A 58 5.51 -4.22 10.96
N ASN A 59 4.22 -4.00 11.18
CA ASN A 59 3.31 -3.45 10.16
C ASN A 59 3.69 -2.01 9.78
N ASP A 60 4.05 -1.18 10.76
CA ASP A 60 4.54 0.19 10.50
C ASP A 60 5.82 0.17 9.66
N VAL A 61 6.82 -0.63 10.08
CA VAL A 61 8.10 -0.73 9.37
C VAL A 61 7.91 -1.30 7.96
N LEU A 62 7.06 -2.31 7.81
CA LEU A 62 6.74 -2.88 6.49
C LEU A 62 6.05 -1.85 5.59
N PHE A 63 5.08 -1.10 6.12
CA PHE A 63 4.42 -0.04 5.35
C PHE A 63 5.44 0.98 4.85
N LEU A 64 6.33 1.46 5.72
CA LEU A 64 7.35 2.45 5.36
C LEU A 64 8.31 1.90 4.31
N LEU A 65 8.77 0.66 4.48
CA LEU A 65 9.61 -0.02 3.50
C LEU A 65 8.93 -0.18 2.14
N ALA A 66 7.69 -0.68 2.13
CA ALA A 66 6.92 -0.89 0.90
C ALA A 66 6.64 0.45 0.18
N ALA A 67 6.29 1.50 0.93
CA ALA A 67 6.08 2.84 0.39
C ALA A 67 7.36 3.43 -0.20
N THR A 68 8.48 3.40 0.53
CA THR A 68 9.75 3.95 0.06
C THR A 68 10.26 3.21 -1.18
N VAL A 69 10.24 1.87 -1.18
CA VAL A 69 10.68 1.10 -2.34
C VAL A 69 9.76 1.37 -3.54
N ARG A 70 8.43 1.39 -3.33
CA ARG A 70 7.48 1.65 -4.41
C ARG A 70 7.63 3.05 -4.99
N ASP A 71 7.74 4.08 -4.17
CA ASP A 71 7.84 5.47 -4.62
C ASP A 71 9.11 5.67 -5.47
N ARG A 72 10.21 5.00 -5.11
CA ARG A 72 11.43 4.97 -5.93
C ARG A 72 11.26 4.18 -7.24
N CYS A 73 10.58 3.04 -7.21
CA CYS A 73 10.43 2.16 -8.38
C CYS A 73 9.32 2.61 -9.36
N GLN A 74 8.30 3.32 -8.88
CA GLN A 74 7.18 3.85 -9.66
C GLN A 74 6.92 5.32 -9.29
N PRO A 75 7.81 6.25 -9.68
CA PRO A 75 7.75 7.65 -9.24
C PRO A 75 6.48 8.40 -9.67
N ALA A 76 5.86 8.02 -10.80
CA ALA A 76 4.57 8.57 -11.23
C ALA A 76 3.41 8.22 -10.26
N GLN A 77 3.62 7.24 -9.40
CA GLN A 77 2.67 6.74 -8.40
C GLN A 77 3.12 7.07 -6.97
N ALA A 78 4.08 8.00 -6.81
CA ALA A 78 4.63 8.36 -5.51
C ALA A 78 3.55 8.89 -4.55
N GLY A 79 3.65 8.49 -3.29
CA GLY A 79 2.75 8.91 -2.21
C GLY A 79 1.33 8.34 -2.29
N LEU A 80 1.02 7.43 -3.23
CA LEU A 80 -0.31 6.82 -3.30
C LEU A 80 -0.64 6.00 -2.04
N LEU A 81 0.32 5.21 -1.55
CA LEU A 81 0.14 4.42 -0.33
C LEU A 81 -0.06 5.32 0.90
N ALA A 82 0.71 6.41 1.01
CA ALA A 82 0.54 7.39 2.08
C ALA A 82 -0.84 8.07 2.03
N ARG A 83 -1.29 8.51 0.85
CA ARG A 83 -2.64 9.07 0.67
C ARG A 83 -3.73 8.07 1.05
N MET A 84 -3.56 6.80 0.70
CA MET A 84 -4.52 5.75 1.06
C MET A 84 -4.50 5.46 2.56
N ALA A 85 -3.33 5.45 3.19
CA ALA A 85 -3.18 5.22 4.63
C ALA A 85 -3.92 6.31 5.43
N ASN A 86 -3.73 7.57 5.02
CA ASN A 86 -4.42 8.72 5.62
C ASN A 86 -5.94 8.61 5.45
N ARG A 87 -6.44 8.28 4.25
CA ARG A 87 -7.88 8.09 4.04
C ARG A 87 -8.44 6.91 4.80
N ALA A 88 -7.65 5.86 5.01
CA ALA A 88 -8.07 4.71 5.80
C ALA A 88 -7.88 4.91 7.30
N SER A 89 -7.40 6.08 7.75
CA SER A 89 -7.06 6.39 9.14
C SER A 89 -6.22 5.28 9.78
N LEU A 90 -5.31 4.71 9.00
CA LEU A 90 -4.44 3.65 9.49
C LEU A 90 -3.52 4.19 10.59
N PRO A 91 -3.21 3.39 11.63
CA PRO A 91 -2.34 3.79 12.73
C PRO A 91 -0.86 3.77 12.33
N VAL A 92 -0.54 4.17 11.09
CA VAL A 92 0.83 4.18 10.59
C VAL A 92 1.68 5.09 11.46
N LEU A 93 2.86 4.61 11.84
CA LEU A 93 3.83 5.25 12.74
C LEU A 93 3.44 5.23 14.22
N ALA A 94 2.24 4.76 14.60
CA ALA A 94 1.84 4.74 16.00
C ALA A 94 2.75 3.84 16.83
N SER A 95 3.07 2.64 16.33
CA SER A 95 3.93 1.69 17.01
C SER A 95 5.40 2.08 16.92
N VAL A 96 5.85 2.61 15.77
CA VAL A 96 7.20 3.19 15.68
C VAL A 96 7.38 4.30 16.71
N SER A 97 6.41 5.22 16.83
CA SER A 97 6.43 6.32 17.79
C SER A 97 6.40 5.82 19.24
N ALA A 98 5.61 4.79 19.54
CA ALA A 98 5.59 4.17 20.86
C ALA A 98 6.95 3.54 21.22
N VAL A 99 7.60 2.86 20.27
CA VAL A 99 8.93 2.29 20.45
C VAL A 99 9.97 3.37 20.67
N THR A 100 9.96 4.47 19.91
CA THR A 100 10.94 5.55 20.07
C THR A 100 10.73 6.35 21.35
N GLN A 101 9.51 6.43 21.86
CA GLN A 101 9.26 6.99 23.20
C GLN A 101 9.82 6.10 24.32
N GLN A 102 9.71 4.77 24.19
CA GLN A 102 10.25 3.82 25.16
C GLN A 102 11.78 3.69 25.08
N GLU A 103 12.32 3.76 23.87
CA GLU A 103 13.75 3.63 23.58
C GLU A 103 14.23 4.75 22.65
N PRO A 104 14.44 5.98 23.18
CA PRO A 104 14.83 7.13 22.36
C PRO A 104 16.12 6.93 21.56
N SER A 105 17.01 6.06 22.03
CA SER A 105 18.23 5.68 21.30
C SER A 105 17.95 5.01 19.95
N LEU A 106 16.76 4.46 19.74
CA LEU A 106 16.35 3.80 18.50
C LEU A 106 15.68 4.74 17.48
N ASP A 107 15.39 5.98 17.85
CA ASP A 107 14.68 6.93 16.97
C ASP A 107 15.34 7.07 15.59
N ARG A 108 16.56 7.61 15.55
CA ARG A 108 17.32 7.73 14.30
C ARG A 108 17.69 6.36 13.67
N PRO A 109 18.13 5.35 14.45
CA PRO A 109 18.43 4.02 13.90
C PRO A 109 17.28 3.32 13.18
N ILE A 110 16.02 3.50 13.60
CA ILE A 110 14.86 2.90 12.93
C ILE A 110 14.72 3.46 11.51
N TYR A 111 14.76 4.78 11.36
CA TYR A 111 14.65 5.41 10.03
C TYR A 111 15.86 5.07 9.15
N GLN A 112 17.07 4.99 9.71
CA GLN A 112 18.26 4.54 8.99
C GLN A 112 18.14 3.08 8.54
N TYR A 113 17.60 2.21 9.40
CA TYR A 113 17.37 0.80 9.08
C TYR A 113 16.40 0.65 7.92
N ILE A 114 15.27 1.38 7.96
CA ILE A 114 14.27 1.39 6.90
C ILE A 114 14.90 1.86 5.59
N GLN A 115 15.59 3.00 5.60
CA GLN A 115 16.18 3.58 4.41
C GLN A 115 17.24 2.68 3.80
N HIS A 116 18.19 2.18 4.60
CA HIS A 116 19.22 1.24 4.15
C HIS A 116 18.61 -0.02 3.51
N ARG A 117 17.57 -0.58 4.13
CA ARG A 117 16.90 -1.77 3.59
C ARG A 117 16.08 -1.50 2.34
N ALA A 118 15.40 -0.36 2.27
CA ALA A 118 14.71 0.06 1.06
C ALA A 118 15.72 0.25 -0.09
N ASP A 119 16.85 0.88 0.20
CA ASP A 119 17.91 1.12 -0.77
C ASP A 119 18.51 -0.17 -1.32
N ALA A 120 18.75 -1.15 -0.44
CA ALA A 120 19.25 -2.47 -0.80
C ALA A 120 18.24 -3.36 -1.56
N THR A 121 16.94 -3.06 -1.49
CA THR A 121 15.91 -3.86 -2.16
C THR A 121 15.77 -3.43 -3.61
N GLN A 122 15.98 -4.32 -4.59
CA GLN A 122 15.80 -3.98 -6.00
C GLN A 122 14.32 -3.90 -6.40
N CYS A 123 14.00 -3.10 -7.41
CA CYS A 123 12.64 -3.02 -7.94
C CYS A 123 12.16 -4.40 -8.46
N GLY A 124 10.94 -4.77 -8.08
CA GLY A 124 10.35 -6.08 -8.42
C GLY A 124 10.84 -7.26 -7.57
N GLN A 125 11.78 -7.05 -6.65
CA GLN A 125 12.15 -8.09 -5.68
C GLN A 125 11.23 -8.05 -4.46
N PRO A 126 10.88 -9.22 -3.89
CA PRO A 126 10.09 -9.27 -2.67
C PRO A 126 10.90 -8.75 -1.49
N LEU A 127 10.23 -8.06 -0.59
CA LEU A 127 10.82 -7.55 0.64
C LEU A 127 10.80 -8.64 1.72
N GLN A 128 11.95 -8.91 2.32
CA GLN A 128 12.08 -9.94 3.36
C GLN A 128 11.80 -9.36 4.74
N MET A 129 10.75 -9.78 5.44
CA MET A 129 10.48 -9.36 6.81
C MET A 129 10.87 -10.44 7.81
N PRO A 130 11.61 -10.12 8.88
CA PRO A 130 11.89 -11.09 9.93
C PRO A 130 10.60 -11.46 10.69
N LEU A 131 10.45 -12.73 11.01
CA LEU A 131 9.38 -13.30 11.82
C LEU A 131 9.94 -14.04 13.04
N ALA A 132 9.09 -14.27 14.03
CA ALA A 132 9.43 -15.10 15.18
C ALA A 132 9.93 -16.50 14.76
N GLY A 133 10.81 -17.08 15.59
CA GLY A 133 11.38 -18.42 15.35
C GLY A 133 12.40 -18.49 14.22
N GLY A 134 13.06 -17.37 13.86
CA GLY A 134 14.09 -17.35 12.81
C GLY A 134 13.54 -17.46 11.39
N ARG A 135 12.22 -17.37 11.21
CA ARG A 135 11.58 -17.41 9.90
C ARG A 135 11.62 -16.03 9.24
N SER A 136 11.39 -16.00 7.94
CA SER A 136 11.16 -14.76 7.18
C SER A 136 9.85 -14.83 6.40
N MET A 137 9.28 -13.66 6.12
CA MET A 137 8.13 -13.46 5.26
C MET A 137 8.59 -12.69 4.03
N ALA A 138 8.42 -13.27 2.84
CA ALA A 138 8.60 -12.56 1.59
C ALA A 138 7.30 -11.80 1.25
N VAL A 139 7.42 -10.48 1.08
CA VAL A 139 6.30 -9.59 0.74
C VAL A 139 6.50 -9.04 -0.66
N ASP A 140 5.62 -9.40 -1.59
CA ASP A 140 5.58 -8.78 -2.91
C ASP A 140 5.01 -7.35 -2.77
N ILE A 141 5.79 -6.35 -3.16
CA ILE A 141 5.47 -4.93 -2.96
C ILE A 141 4.32 -4.48 -3.88
N GLU A 142 4.23 -5.03 -5.10
CA GLU A 142 3.15 -4.71 -6.03
C GLU A 142 1.84 -5.32 -5.55
N GLN A 143 1.89 -6.56 -5.06
CA GLN A 143 0.76 -7.24 -4.44
C GLN A 143 0.31 -6.54 -3.15
N TYR A 144 1.26 -6.14 -2.31
CA TYR A 144 0.99 -5.34 -1.11
C TYR A 144 0.26 -4.05 -1.47
N ALA A 145 0.75 -3.30 -2.45
CA ALA A 145 0.13 -2.05 -2.90
C ALA A 145 -1.26 -2.27 -3.50
N ARG A 146 -1.41 -3.31 -4.33
CA ARG A 146 -2.67 -3.71 -4.95
C ARG A 146 -3.75 -4.03 -3.91
N THR A 147 -3.37 -4.66 -2.80
CA THR A 147 -4.29 -5.06 -1.73
C THR A 147 -4.42 -4.06 -0.58
N PHE A 148 -3.71 -2.93 -0.67
CA PHE A 148 -3.73 -1.86 0.33
C PHE A 148 -5.09 -1.13 0.37
N PRO A 149 -5.68 -0.77 1.53
CA PRO A 149 -5.05 -0.66 2.84
C PRO A 149 -5.16 -1.93 3.70
N ASP A 150 -5.93 -2.92 3.28
CA ASP A 150 -6.08 -4.17 4.04
C ASP A 150 -4.74 -4.91 4.25
N SER A 151 -3.80 -4.79 3.30
CA SER A 151 -2.45 -5.38 3.42
C SER A 151 -1.59 -4.80 4.53
N TYR A 152 -1.95 -3.66 5.12
CA TYR A 152 -1.31 -3.17 6.34
C TYR A 152 -1.48 -4.16 7.51
N PHE A 153 -2.64 -4.83 7.59
CA PHE A 153 -2.93 -5.83 8.62
C PHE A 153 -2.64 -7.26 8.16
N ASP A 154 -2.75 -7.53 6.86
CA ASP A 154 -2.47 -8.84 6.25
C ASP A 154 -1.50 -8.71 5.05
N PRO A 155 -0.18 -8.65 5.31
CA PRO A 155 0.80 -8.38 4.25
C PRO A 155 0.91 -9.43 3.15
N GLN A 156 0.39 -10.64 3.38
CA GLN A 156 0.42 -11.73 2.39
C GLN A 156 -0.90 -11.87 1.63
N ARG A 157 -1.80 -10.92 1.79
CA ARG A 157 -3.10 -10.92 1.13
C ARG A 157 -2.96 -11.05 -0.38
N SER A 158 -3.54 -12.10 -0.93
CA SER A 158 -3.48 -12.40 -2.36
C SER A 158 -4.63 -11.79 -3.17
N SER A 159 -5.73 -11.43 -2.51
CA SER A 159 -6.94 -10.94 -3.17
C SER A 159 -7.15 -9.44 -2.98
N GLU A 160 -7.42 -8.76 -4.10
CA GLU A 160 -7.85 -7.36 -4.09
C GLU A 160 -9.10 -7.17 -3.22
N PRO A 161 -9.15 -6.12 -2.39
CA PRO A 161 -10.35 -5.82 -1.63
C PRO A 161 -11.51 -5.56 -2.58
N ARG A 162 -12.56 -6.39 -2.46
CA ARG A 162 -13.74 -6.36 -3.33
C ARG A 162 -14.43 -5.01 -3.35
N ASP A 163 -14.31 -4.28 -2.25
CA ASP A 163 -14.96 -3.00 -2.11
C ASP A 163 -14.46 -2.02 -3.19
N PHE A 164 -13.18 -2.07 -3.58
CA PHE A 164 -12.65 -1.20 -4.63
C PHE A 164 -13.05 -1.60 -6.05
N GLY A 165 -13.75 -2.73 -6.27
CA GLY A 165 -14.31 -3.07 -7.58
C GLY A 165 -13.31 -3.14 -8.74
N GLY A 166 -12.04 -3.45 -8.48
CA GLY A 166 -10.97 -3.48 -9.50
C GLY A 166 -10.46 -2.10 -9.94
N LEU A 167 -10.82 -1.03 -9.23
CA LEU A 167 -10.32 0.31 -9.53
C LEU A 167 -8.78 0.37 -9.38
N PRO A 168 -8.07 1.09 -10.27
CA PRO A 168 -6.63 1.23 -10.17
C PRO A 168 -6.23 2.02 -8.93
N LEU A 169 -5.00 1.78 -8.44
CA LEU A 169 -4.47 2.37 -7.21
C LEU A 169 -4.59 3.91 -7.20
N GLN A 170 -4.36 4.56 -8.34
CA GLN A 170 -4.47 6.02 -8.47
C GLN A 170 -5.88 6.54 -8.22
N GLN A 171 -6.91 5.86 -8.74
CA GLN A 171 -8.31 6.25 -8.52
C GLN A 171 -8.71 6.00 -7.07
N ARG A 172 -8.28 4.87 -6.49
CA ARG A 172 -8.51 4.55 -5.07
C ARG A 172 -7.90 5.60 -4.16
N ALA A 173 -6.65 5.98 -4.40
CA ALA A 173 -5.97 7.04 -3.68
C ALA A 173 -6.41 8.46 -4.11
N GLY A 174 -7.34 8.62 -5.03
CA GLY A 174 -7.96 9.90 -5.40
C GLY A 174 -9.32 10.09 -4.74
N ASN A 175 -10.02 9.00 -4.45
CA ASN A 175 -11.40 9.02 -4.00
C ASN A 175 -11.54 9.45 -2.53
N ALA A 176 -12.11 10.64 -2.31
CA ALA A 176 -12.34 11.22 -0.98
C ALA A 176 -13.31 10.39 -0.12
N CYS A 177 -14.29 9.71 -0.72
CA CYS A 177 -15.27 8.87 0.00
C CYS A 177 -14.62 7.72 0.75
N ASN A 178 -13.38 7.34 0.43
CA ASN A 178 -12.65 6.35 1.22
C ASN A 178 -12.47 6.81 2.68
N SER A 179 -12.32 8.11 2.95
CA SER A 179 -12.26 8.63 4.33
C SER A 179 -13.53 8.35 5.12
N VAL A 180 -14.69 8.54 4.48
CA VAL A 180 -16.01 8.27 5.09
C VAL A 180 -16.15 6.78 5.37
N VAL A 181 -15.86 5.95 4.35
CA VAL A 181 -15.96 4.49 4.42
C VAL A 181 -15.16 3.93 5.58
N TYR A 182 -13.89 4.33 5.70
CA TYR A 182 -13.00 3.82 6.75
C TYR A 182 -13.26 4.44 8.12
N SER A 183 -13.91 5.60 8.21
CA SER A 183 -14.35 6.17 9.49
C SER A 183 -15.51 5.38 10.10
N VAL A 184 -16.45 4.91 9.26
CA VAL A 184 -17.64 4.19 9.75
C VAL A 184 -17.47 2.67 9.79
N LEU A 185 -16.59 2.13 8.94
CA LEU A 185 -16.24 0.71 8.88
C LEU A 185 -14.71 0.58 8.86
N PRO A 186 -14.05 0.79 10.02
CA PRO A 186 -12.60 0.76 10.11
C PRO A 186 -12.01 -0.60 9.76
N LEU A 187 -10.74 -0.57 9.36
CA LEU A 187 -9.92 -1.76 9.10
C LEU A 187 -9.33 -2.31 10.41
N GLY A 188 -9.00 -3.60 10.40
CA GLY A 188 -8.39 -4.28 11.55
C GLY A 188 -9.40 -4.65 12.65
N GLY A 189 -8.94 -5.40 13.65
CA GLY A 189 -9.64 -5.64 14.91
C GLY A 189 -10.95 -6.44 14.86
N THR A 190 -11.35 -6.97 13.71
CA THR A 190 -12.64 -7.67 13.52
C THR A 190 -12.43 -9.12 13.11
N ASP A 191 -13.41 -9.97 13.46
CA ASP A 191 -13.39 -11.39 13.13
C ASP A 191 -13.29 -11.59 11.61
N TRP A 192 -12.44 -12.50 11.16
CA TRP A 192 -12.25 -12.84 9.75
C TRP A 192 -13.57 -13.25 9.08
N ARG A 193 -14.52 -13.81 9.84
CA ARG A 193 -15.88 -14.17 9.39
C ARG A 193 -16.67 -12.95 8.90
N CYS A 194 -16.39 -11.77 9.43
CA CYS A 194 -17.05 -10.52 9.06
C CYS A 194 -16.40 -9.82 7.85
N SER A 195 -15.23 -10.29 7.38
CA SER A 195 -14.45 -9.61 6.34
C SER A 195 -15.23 -9.35 5.05
N SER A 196 -15.95 -10.35 4.52
CA SER A 196 -16.73 -10.20 3.29
C SER A 196 -17.95 -9.30 3.48
N LEU A 197 -18.64 -9.40 4.62
CA LEU A 197 -19.80 -8.56 4.91
C LEU A 197 -19.39 -7.09 5.02
N ARG A 198 -18.32 -6.82 5.77
CA ARG A 198 -17.76 -5.47 5.91
C ARG A 198 -17.23 -4.93 4.59
N ALA A 199 -16.59 -5.76 3.75
CA ALA A 199 -16.16 -5.32 2.41
C ALA A 199 -17.37 -4.90 1.54
N ASN A 200 -18.45 -5.67 1.55
CA ASN A 200 -19.67 -5.31 0.81
C ASN A 200 -20.31 -4.03 1.37
N ALA A 201 -20.36 -3.87 2.70
CA ALA A 201 -20.88 -2.67 3.33
C ALA A 201 -20.01 -1.43 3.02
N ARG A 202 -18.67 -1.57 3.04
CA ARG A 202 -17.73 -0.52 2.61
C ARG A 202 -18.00 -0.10 1.16
N ALA A 203 -18.20 -1.05 0.26
CA ALA A 203 -18.54 -0.78 -1.15
C ALA A 203 -19.84 0.03 -1.26
N ARG A 204 -20.86 -0.36 -0.49
CA ARG A 204 -22.15 0.33 -0.45
C ARG A 204 -22.04 1.74 0.10
N VAL A 205 -21.36 1.94 1.22
CA VAL A 205 -21.12 3.26 1.82
C VAL A 205 -20.38 4.18 0.86
N ARG A 206 -19.36 3.66 0.16
CA ARG A 206 -18.66 4.43 -0.89
C ARG A 206 -19.62 4.88 -1.99
N GLY A 207 -20.45 3.97 -2.51
CA GLY A 207 -21.44 4.29 -3.53
C GLY A 207 -22.39 5.40 -3.10
N LEU A 208 -22.91 5.32 -1.86
CA LEU A 208 -23.78 6.36 -1.28
C LEU A 208 -23.09 7.73 -1.22
N CYS A 209 -21.83 7.77 -0.78
CA CYS A 209 -21.06 9.01 -0.73
C CYS A 209 -20.79 9.57 -2.14
N GLU A 210 -20.42 8.71 -3.10
CA GLU A 210 -20.17 9.15 -4.47
C GLU A 210 -21.43 9.67 -5.17
N ASP A 211 -22.57 9.03 -4.96
CA ASP A 211 -23.86 9.46 -5.50
C ASP A 211 -24.26 10.82 -4.93
N GLU A 212 -24.03 11.03 -3.64
CA GLU A 212 -24.29 12.30 -2.98
C GLU A 212 -23.35 13.41 -3.48
N LEU A 213 -22.06 13.12 -3.65
CA LEU A 213 -21.11 14.05 -4.28
C LEU A 213 -21.54 14.43 -5.70
N ARG A 214 -21.96 13.45 -6.51
CA ARG A 214 -22.50 13.71 -7.86
C ARG A 214 -23.75 14.58 -7.81
N ARG A 215 -24.64 14.35 -6.84
CA ARG A 215 -25.87 15.12 -6.66
C ARG A 215 -25.61 16.58 -6.28
N GLN A 216 -24.64 16.82 -5.41
CA GLN A 216 -24.34 18.16 -4.87
C GLN A 216 -23.40 18.97 -5.76
N HIS A 217 -22.41 18.32 -6.37
CA HIS A 217 -21.31 18.99 -7.07
C HIS A 217 -21.17 18.61 -8.55
N GLY A 218 -22.07 17.77 -9.09
CA GLY A 218 -22.01 17.32 -10.48
C GLY A 218 -20.88 16.31 -10.78
N GLY A 219 -20.14 15.85 -9.76
CA GLY A 219 -19.06 14.88 -9.91
C GLY A 219 -18.50 14.40 -8.57
N ILE A 220 -17.58 13.42 -8.61
CA ILE A 220 -16.98 12.80 -7.42
C ILE A 220 -15.72 13.53 -6.90
N GLY A 221 -15.28 14.58 -7.58
CA GLY A 221 -14.11 15.38 -7.20
C GLY A 221 -14.43 16.58 -6.30
N GLY A 222 -15.70 16.72 -5.88
CA GLY A 222 -16.14 17.78 -4.97
C GLY A 222 -15.62 17.60 -3.55
N GLU A 223 -15.79 18.64 -2.73
CA GLU A 223 -15.42 18.62 -1.32
C GLU A 223 -16.43 17.76 -0.52
N LEU A 224 -15.95 17.07 0.52
CA LEU A 224 -16.81 16.40 1.49
C LEU A 224 -17.33 17.42 2.51
N ASP A 225 -18.24 18.28 2.07
CA ASP A 225 -18.82 19.32 2.92
C ASP A 225 -19.96 18.79 3.82
N ALA A 226 -20.49 19.69 4.65
CA ALA A 226 -21.58 19.36 5.56
C ALA A 226 -22.87 18.94 4.83
N ALA A 227 -23.14 19.47 3.62
CA ALA A 227 -24.33 19.14 2.86
C ALA A 227 -24.26 17.71 2.30
N VAL A 228 -23.10 17.31 1.79
CA VAL A 228 -22.81 15.92 1.40
C VAL A 228 -22.94 15.00 2.61
N GLY A 229 -22.36 15.38 3.75
CA GLY A 229 -22.46 14.64 5.01
C GLY A 229 -23.91 14.39 5.44
N GLN A 230 -24.74 15.43 5.46
CA GLN A 230 -26.14 15.35 5.83
C GLN A 230 -26.96 14.51 4.83
N GLY A 231 -26.70 14.67 3.53
CA GLY A 231 -27.43 13.96 2.48
C GLY A 231 -27.27 12.44 2.53
N MET A 232 -26.09 11.95 2.92
CA MET A 232 -25.82 10.50 2.99
C MET A 232 -26.05 9.89 4.40
N GLN A 233 -26.20 10.68 5.45
CA GLN A 233 -26.14 10.22 6.85
C GLN A 233 -27.08 9.02 7.14
N ASN A 234 -28.38 9.16 6.84
CA ASN A 234 -29.36 8.12 7.12
C ASN A 234 -29.10 6.83 6.33
N ALA A 235 -28.65 6.95 5.08
CA ALA A 235 -28.36 5.80 4.23
C ALA A 235 -27.11 5.05 4.71
N VAL A 236 -26.09 5.77 5.18
CA VAL A 236 -24.87 5.19 5.76
C VAL A 236 -25.20 4.46 7.07
N VAL A 237 -25.96 5.09 7.98
CA VAL A 237 -26.41 4.46 9.22
C VAL A 237 -27.20 3.17 8.93
N SER A 238 -28.13 3.22 7.97
CA SER A 238 -28.89 2.04 7.55
C SER A 238 -27.99 0.93 6.99
N ALA A 239 -26.99 1.27 6.18
CA ALA A 239 -26.05 0.30 5.62
C ALA A 239 -25.22 -0.41 6.71
N ILE A 240 -24.81 0.30 7.76
CA ILE A 240 -24.07 -0.27 8.89
C ILE A 240 -24.99 -1.10 9.77
N ALA A 241 -26.20 -0.62 10.08
CA ALA A 241 -27.16 -1.34 10.90
C ALA A 241 -27.59 -2.68 10.29
N ALA A 242 -27.50 -2.82 8.96
CA ALA A 242 -27.76 -4.07 8.25
C ALA A 242 -26.69 -5.15 8.47
N LEU A 243 -25.52 -4.80 9.02
CA LEU A 243 -24.52 -5.79 9.44
C LEU A 243 -24.95 -6.47 10.75
N PRO A 244 -24.64 -7.77 10.93
CA PRO A 244 -24.72 -8.43 12.23
C PRO A 244 -23.95 -7.64 13.28
N GLU A 245 -24.39 -7.64 14.53
CA GLU A 245 -23.78 -6.85 15.62
C GLU A 245 -22.28 -7.12 15.76
N ASP A 246 -21.88 -8.39 15.71
CA ASP A 246 -20.47 -8.82 15.76
C ASP A 246 -19.62 -8.34 14.57
N CYS A 247 -20.26 -7.85 13.50
CA CYS A 247 -19.63 -7.39 12.27
C CYS A 247 -19.75 -5.88 12.03
N ARG A 248 -20.43 -5.14 12.91
CA ARG A 248 -20.55 -3.67 12.83
C ARG A 248 -19.23 -2.98 13.15
#